data_AF-X6LZ38-F1
#
_entry.id   AF-X6LZ38-F1
#
_cell.length_a   1.000
_cell.length_b   1.000
_cell.length_c   1.000
_cell.angle_alpha   90.00
_cell.angle_beta   90.00
_cell.angle_gamma   90.00
#
_symmetry.space_group_name_H-M   'P 1'
#
loop_
_entity.id
_entity.type
_entity.pdbx_description
1 polymer ?
#
loop_
_entity_poly.entity_id
_entity_poly.type
_entity_poly.pdbx_seq_one_letter_code
_entity_poly.pdbx_strand_id
1 'polypeptide(L)'
;MKQHMETECMNGSVPCPNRRCNQKIARKNASNHVSHECAYRLVECSYLKYGCTQELLIPAEMQRHEELNMSEHLNLRMDFLDRKNEEMLNDLKKQSDKINIKQHSRIIALERSKRRTKRKRASIAHALRQVQSDLQSHKNTLSHDIEALETKYNELKGLYMQLKISTKQHTLTPIISHDQIQTLTSAAMNSLDTGAEHKDVVVSTENSTNLTSDKESTILKADEKIKDYNSSGPELDIETDASVECETCKEDIQNKCKVVKQGYLEKQGHKFRTWRKRFFILMDDGSLIYHHNHKRLDRVIGQLNIASRC
;
A
#
# COMPACT_ATOMS: atom_id res chain seq x y z
N MET A 1 27.07 -37.34 -77.25
CA MET A 1 28.16 -37.57 -76.26
C MET A 1 29.04 -36.33 -76.02
N LYS A 2 29.50 -35.60 -77.07
CA LYS A 2 30.32 -34.38 -76.90
C LYS A 2 29.65 -33.26 -76.08
N GLN A 3 28.39 -32.92 -76.38
CA GLN A 3 27.65 -31.89 -75.64
C GLN A 3 27.48 -32.25 -74.14
N HIS A 4 27.13 -33.49 -73.80
CA HIS A 4 27.04 -33.94 -72.42
C HIS A 4 28.37 -33.76 -71.64
N MET A 5 29.50 -34.08 -72.26
CA MET A 5 30.83 -33.89 -71.66
C MET A 5 31.16 -32.41 -71.43
N GLU A 6 30.69 -31.52 -72.31
CA GLU A 6 30.97 -30.08 -72.26
C GLU A 6 30.06 -29.33 -71.28
N THR A 7 28.76 -29.66 -71.18
CA THR A 7 27.80 -28.83 -70.42
C THR A 7 27.11 -29.54 -69.26
N GLU A 8 27.09 -30.88 -69.21
CA GLU A 8 26.25 -31.63 -68.25
C GLU A 8 27.03 -32.60 -67.33
N CYS A 9 28.18 -33.10 -67.75
CA CYS A 9 29.00 -34.04 -66.98
C CYS A 9 29.48 -33.45 -65.65
N MET A 10 29.04 -34.01 -64.52
CA MET A 10 29.41 -33.57 -63.17
C MET A 10 30.90 -33.74 -62.84
N ASN A 11 31.57 -34.71 -63.48
CA ASN A 11 33.02 -34.89 -63.41
C ASN A 11 33.77 -34.12 -64.50
N GLY A 12 33.04 -33.47 -65.42
CA GLY A 12 33.61 -32.57 -66.42
C GLY A 12 34.30 -31.40 -65.74
N SER A 13 35.46 -31.02 -66.28
CA SER A 13 36.26 -29.93 -65.73
C SER A 13 35.75 -28.58 -66.20
N VAL A 14 35.59 -27.64 -65.26
CA VAL A 14 35.28 -26.23 -65.53
C VAL A 14 36.43 -25.34 -64.99
N PRO A 15 36.76 -24.23 -65.67
CA PRO A 15 37.73 -23.27 -65.14
C PRO A 15 37.16 -22.55 -63.90
N CYS A 16 38.02 -22.16 -62.97
CA CYS A 16 37.63 -21.31 -61.85
C CYS A 16 37.11 -19.94 -62.35
N PRO A 17 36.01 -19.41 -61.79
CA PRO A 17 35.49 -18.09 -62.16
C PRO A 17 36.40 -16.92 -61.72
N ASN A 18 37.29 -17.14 -60.74
CA ASN A 18 38.23 -16.13 -60.29
C ASN A 18 39.33 -15.94 -61.35
N ARG A 19 39.42 -14.76 -61.97
CA ARG A 19 40.29 -14.50 -63.13
C ARG A 19 41.78 -14.75 -62.91
N ARG A 20 42.24 -14.72 -61.65
CA ARG A 20 43.64 -15.00 -61.28
C ARG A 20 43.90 -16.48 -60.96
N CYS A 21 42.84 -17.30 -60.87
CA CYS A 21 42.93 -18.73 -60.61
C CYS A 21 42.92 -19.52 -61.93
N ASN A 22 44.03 -20.19 -62.25
CA ASN A 22 44.14 -21.01 -63.47
C ASN A 22 43.74 -22.48 -63.25
N GLN A 23 43.09 -22.81 -62.13
CA GLN A 23 42.71 -24.19 -61.82
C GLN A 23 41.49 -24.63 -62.63
N LYS A 24 41.57 -25.89 -63.10
CA LYS A 24 40.52 -26.63 -63.78
C LYS A 24 39.91 -27.62 -62.78
N ILE A 25 38.67 -27.40 -62.39
CA ILE A 25 38.03 -28.06 -61.25
C ILE A 25 36.86 -28.90 -61.75
N ALA A 26 36.66 -30.10 -61.20
CA ALA A 26 35.46 -30.88 -61.50
C ALA A 26 34.20 -30.08 -61.15
N ARG A 27 33.20 -30.05 -62.04
CA ARG A 27 32.00 -29.21 -61.88
C ARG A 27 31.33 -29.37 -60.52
N LYS A 28 31.25 -30.59 -59.99
CA LYS A 28 30.73 -30.89 -58.63
C LYS A 28 31.48 -30.20 -57.48
N ASN A 29 32.77 -29.91 -57.64
CA ASN A 29 33.64 -29.31 -56.61
C ASN A 29 33.86 -27.80 -56.82
N ALA A 30 33.38 -27.22 -57.92
CA ALA A 30 33.66 -25.83 -58.28
C ALA A 30 33.17 -24.82 -57.21
N SER A 31 32.00 -25.07 -56.61
CA SER A 31 31.46 -24.22 -55.55
C SER A 31 32.32 -24.25 -54.28
N ASN A 32 32.71 -25.44 -53.82
CA ASN A 32 33.59 -25.60 -52.66
C ASN A 32 34.96 -24.96 -52.89
N HIS A 33 35.51 -25.14 -54.09
CA HIS A 33 36.76 -24.50 -54.46
C HIS A 33 36.65 -22.97 -54.33
N VAL A 34 35.67 -22.34 -54.97
CA VAL A 34 35.55 -20.87 -54.99
C VAL A 34 35.33 -20.30 -53.60
N SER A 35 34.58 -20.99 -52.74
CA SER A 35 34.22 -20.51 -51.40
C SER A 35 35.31 -20.75 -50.34
N HIS A 36 36.05 -21.86 -50.41
CA HIS A 36 36.91 -22.28 -49.30
C HIS A 36 38.36 -22.61 -49.68
N GLU A 37 38.62 -23.09 -50.91
CA GLU A 37 39.95 -23.58 -51.30
C GLU A 37 40.73 -22.60 -52.18
N CYS A 38 40.03 -21.77 -52.96
CA CYS A 38 40.64 -20.87 -53.94
C CYS A 38 41.52 -19.85 -53.23
N ALA A 39 42.78 -19.72 -53.65
CA ALA A 39 43.71 -18.71 -53.15
C ALA A 39 43.26 -17.27 -53.48
N TYR A 40 42.39 -17.12 -54.48
CA TYR A 40 41.85 -15.84 -54.95
C TYR A 40 40.38 -15.64 -54.56
N ARG A 41 39.86 -16.43 -53.61
CA ARG A 41 38.53 -16.17 -53.04
C ARG A 41 38.54 -14.82 -52.31
N LEU A 42 37.41 -14.16 -52.26
CA LEU A 42 37.24 -12.96 -51.45
C LEU A 42 36.74 -13.34 -50.06
N VAL A 43 37.39 -12.83 -49.03
CA VAL A 43 37.02 -13.02 -47.62
C VAL A 43 36.85 -11.67 -46.94
N GLU A 44 35.90 -11.60 -46.02
CA GLU A 44 35.64 -10.41 -45.21
C GLU A 44 36.69 -10.26 -44.11
N CYS A 45 36.97 -9.02 -43.72
CA CYS A 45 37.78 -8.74 -42.55
C CYS A 45 37.01 -9.13 -41.27
N SER A 46 37.68 -9.79 -40.32
CA SER A 46 37.08 -10.18 -39.02
C SER A 46 36.55 -8.98 -38.20
N TYR A 47 37.04 -7.77 -38.51
CA TYR A 47 36.64 -6.51 -37.88
C TYR A 47 35.54 -5.76 -38.62
N LEU A 48 35.00 -6.29 -39.72
CA LEU A 48 33.87 -5.70 -40.45
C LEU A 48 32.67 -5.45 -39.51
N LYS A 49 32.36 -6.40 -38.63
CA LYS A 49 31.29 -6.27 -37.61
C LYS A 49 31.52 -5.17 -36.57
N TYR A 50 32.74 -4.67 -36.44
CA TYR A 50 33.09 -3.56 -35.56
C TYR A 50 33.21 -2.22 -36.32
N GLY A 51 33.13 -2.23 -37.66
CA GLY A 51 33.15 -1.03 -38.50
C GLY A 51 34.35 -0.90 -39.44
N CYS A 52 35.15 -1.94 -39.65
CA CYS A 52 36.22 -1.89 -40.66
C CYS A 52 35.62 -1.69 -42.06
N THR A 53 36.17 -0.75 -42.83
CA THR A 53 35.66 -0.37 -44.16
C THR A 53 36.18 -1.26 -45.29
N GLN A 54 37.13 -2.16 -45.01
CA GLN A 54 37.63 -3.11 -45.99
C GLN A 54 36.71 -4.34 -46.04
N GLU A 55 35.82 -4.33 -47.02
CA GLU A 55 34.73 -5.32 -47.08
C GLU A 55 35.20 -6.69 -47.58
N LEU A 56 36.03 -6.77 -48.63
CA LEU A 56 36.41 -8.05 -49.24
C LEU A 56 37.83 -8.01 -49.80
N LEU A 57 38.70 -8.90 -49.31
CA LEU A 57 40.10 -9.05 -49.77
C LEU A 57 40.42 -10.52 -50.05
N ILE A 58 41.42 -10.78 -50.88
CA ILE A 58 41.96 -12.15 -51.01
C ILE A 58 42.81 -12.51 -49.77
N PRO A 59 42.91 -13.80 -49.38
CA PRO A 59 43.70 -14.21 -48.21
C PRO A 59 45.14 -13.69 -48.20
N ALA A 60 45.80 -13.64 -49.36
CA ALA A 60 47.17 -13.13 -49.48
C ALA A 60 47.30 -11.63 -49.16
N GLU A 61 46.26 -10.83 -49.41
CA GLU A 61 46.25 -9.39 -49.11
C GLU A 61 45.74 -9.12 -47.68
N MET A 62 44.95 -10.04 -47.12
CA MET A 62 44.39 -9.92 -45.77
C MET A 62 45.47 -9.80 -44.70
N GLN A 63 46.54 -10.60 -44.78
CA GLN A 63 47.63 -10.52 -43.80
C GLN A 63 48.24 -9.12 -43.72
N ARG A 64 48.55 -8.52 -44.87
CA ARG A 64 49.09 -7.15 -44.93
C ARG A 64 48.09 -6.12 -44.41
N HIS A 65 46.81 -6.30 -44.70
CA HIS A 65 45.75 -5.43 -44.17
C HIS A 65 45.69 -5.51 -42.64
N GLU A 66 45.72 -6.72 -42.06
CA GLU A 66 45.67 -6.91 -40.61
C GLU A 66 46.89 -6.27 -39.91
N GLU A 67 48.09 -6.44 -40.47
CA GLU A 67 49.33 -5.87 -39.91
C GLU A 67 49.30 -4.33 -39.92
N LEU A 68 48.87 -3.71 -41.02
CA LEU A 68 48.84 -2.25 -41.14
C LEU A 68 47.70 -1.59 -40.35
N ASN A 69 46.60 -2.30 -40.11
CA ASN A 69 45.38 -1.73 -39.50
C ASN A 69 45.11 -2.28 -38.09
N MET A 70 46.04 -3.03 -37.49
CA MET A 70 45.85 -3.64 -36.16
C MET A 70 45.40 -2.64 -35.10
N SER A 71 46.04 -1.46 -35.04
CA SER A 71 45.69 -0.41 -34.08
C SER A 71 44.25 0.09 -34.27
N GLU A 72 43.86 0.36 -35.52
CA GLU A 72 42.49 0.78 -35.86
C GLU A 72 41.46 -0.30 -35.52
N HIS A 73 41.75 -1.56 -35.87
CA HIS A 73 40.92 -2.70 -35.52
C HIS A 73 40.72 -2.87 -34.01
N LEU A 74 41.77 -2.70 -33.21
CA LEU A 74 41.68 -2.74 -31.75
C LEU A 74 40.84 -1.58 -31.20
N ASN A 75 40.98 -0.37 -31.75
CA ASN A 75 40.15 0.78 -31.37
C ASN A 75 38.67 0.55 -31.70
N LEU A 76 38.35 0.09 -32.91
CA LEU A 76 36.97 -0.26 -33.30
C LEU A 76 36.36 -1.29 -32.36
N ARG A 77 37.14 -2.30 -31.99
CA ARG A 77 36.70 -3.32 -31.02
C ARG A 77 36.51 -2.71 -29.62
N MET A 78 37.39 -1.81 -29.18
CA MET A 78 37.26 -1.15 -27.89
C MET A 78 35.99 -0.28 -27.85
N ASP A 79 35.78 0.56 -28.85
CA ASP A 79 34.59 1.42 -28.96
C ASP A 79 33.30 0.60 -28.96
N PHE A 80 33.29 -0.55 -29.66
CA PHE A 80 32.18 -1.49 -29.63
C PHE A 80 31.92 -2.03 -28.22
N LEU A 81 32.98 -2.44 -27.51
CA LEU A 81 32.86 -2.97 -26.15
C LEU A 81 32.41 -1.89 -25.16
N ASP A 82 32.94 -0.66 -25.28
CA ASP A 82 32.55 0.46 -24.43
C ASP A 82 31.08 0.80 -24.59
N ARG A 83 30.59 0.89 -25.83
CA ARG A 83 29.15 1.04 -26.10
C ARG A 83 28.33 -0.09 -25.50
N LYS A 84 28.78 -1.34 -25.66
CA LYS A 84 28.06 -2.51 -25.11
C LYS A 84 28.02 -2.49 -23.59
N ASN A 85 29.12 -2.07 -22.94
CA ASN A 85 29.21 -1.91 -21.50
C ASN A 85 28.28 -0.80 -21.01
N GLU A 86 28.23 0.35 -21.70
CA GLU A 86 27.30 1.44 -21.37
C GLU A 86 25.83 1.02 -21.51
N GLU A 87 25.47 0.28 -22.57
CA GLU A 87 24.14 -0.30 -22.74
C GLU A 87 23.77 -1.20 -21.54
N MET A 88 24.66 -2.13 -21.18
CA MET A 88 24.45 -3.03 -20.05
C MET A 88 24.31 -2.27 -18.72
N LEU A 89 25.16 -1.28 -18.46
CA LEU A 89 25.09 -0.45 -17.26
C LEU A 89 23.77 0.32 -17.18
N ASN A 90 23.31 0.88 -18.29
CA ASN A 90 22.03 1.58 -18.36
C ASN A 90 20.84 0.66 -18.08
N ASP A 91 20.88 -0.57 -18.59
CA ASP A 91 19.81 -1.53 -18.34
C ASP A 91 19.80 -2.03 -16.90
N LEU A 92 20.97 -2.29 -16.30
CA LEU A 92 21.07 -2.56 -14.86
C LEU A 92 20.54 -1.40 -14.01
N LYS A 93 20.86 -0.16 -14.38
CA LYS A 93 20.34 1.04 -13.70
C LYS A 93 18.82 1.13 -13.78
N LYS A 94 18.24 0.92 -14.98
CA LYS A 94 16.77 0.87 -15.16
C LYS A 94 16.12 -0.22 -14.32
N GLN A 95 16.73 -1.40 -14.24
CA GLN A 95 16.22 -2.50 -13.40
C GLN A 95 16.26 -2.12 -11.91
N SER A 96 17.37 -1.54 -11.45
CA SER A 96 17.53 -1.02 -10.09
C SER A 96 16.46 0.03 -9.75
N ASP A 97 16.24 1.01 -10.64
CA ASP A 97 15.24 2.06 -10.44
C ASP A 97 13.82 1.50 -10.34
N LYS A 98 13.48 0.52 -11.20
CA LYS A 98 12.18 -0.19 -11.12
C LYS A 98 12.00 -0.88 -9.77
N ILE A 99 13.04 -1.55 -9.26
CA ILE A 99 13.01 -2.21 -7.94
C ILE A 99 12.84 -1.16 -6.84
N ASN A 100 13.58 -0.06 -6.91
CA ASN A 100 13.57 0.99 -5.91
C ASN A 100 12.19 1.68 -5.83
N ILE A 101 11.56 1.97 -6.98
CA ILE A 101 10.19 2.50 -7.04
C ILE A 101 9.18 1.53 -6.40
N LYS A 102 9.28 0.22 -6.69
CA LYS A 102 8.42 -0.81 -6.08
C LYS A 102 8.62 -0.87 -4.57
N GLN A 103 9.87 -0.87 -4.10
CA GLN A 103 10.20 -0.89 -2.68
C GLN A 103 9.70 0.36 -1.96
N HIS A 104 9.91 1.54 -2.52
CA HIS A 104 9.45 2.81 -1.97
C HIS A 104 7.93 2.85 -1.82
N SER A 105 7.21 2.39 -2.85
CA SER A 105 5.74 2.27 -2.82
C SER A 105 5.27 1.32 -1.70
N ARG A 106 5.97 0.19 -1.51
CA ARG A 106 5.67 -0.77 -0.45
C ARG A 106 5.92 -0.18 0.94
N ILE A 107 7.01 0.56 1.13
CA ILE A 107 7.32 1.26 2.39
C ILE A 107 6.20 2.24 2.75
N ILE A 108 5.78 3.09 1.82
CA ILE A 108 4.69 4.05 2.05
C ILE A 108 3.39 3.33 2.46
N ALA A 109 3.06 2.21 1.81
CA ALA A 109 1.86 1.44 2.12
C ALA A 109 1.94 0.84 3.54
N LEU A 110 3.09 0.26 3.90
CA LEU A 110 3.33 -0.30 5.23
C LEU A 110 3.28 0.77 6.33
N GLU A 111 3.85 1.95 6.10
CA GLU A 111 3.78 3.07 7.04
C GLU A 111 2.34 3.53 7.27
N ARG A 112 1.53 3.62 6.21
CA ARG A 112 0.11 3.98 6.33
C ARG A 112 -0.66 2.93 7.12
N SER A 113 -0.41 1.64 6.85
CA SER A 113 -1.02 0.54 7.61
C SER A 113 -0.66 0.60 9.09
N LYS A 114 0.64 0.78 9.40
CA LYS A 114 1.15 0.95 10.77
C LYS A 114 0.50 2.13 11.50
N ARG A 115 0.30 3.26 10.82
CA ARG A 115 -0.40 4.43 11.40
C ARG A 115 -1.87 4.11 11.71
N ARG A 116 -2.56 3.38 10.83
CA ARG A 116 -3.96 2.95 11.06
C ARG A 116 -4.06 2.02 12.26
N THR A 117 -3.21 1.01 12.35
CA THR A 117 -3.21 0.07 13.49
C THR A 117 -2.86 0.77 14.80
N LYS A 118 -1.90 1.70 14.80
CA LYS A 118 -1.58 2.52 15.98
C LYS A 118 -2.78 3.34 16.46
N ARG A 119 -3.54 3.96 15.56
CA ARG A 119 -4.77 4.71 15.92
C ARG A 119 -5.86 3.80 16.49
N LYS A 120 -6.10 2.64 15.87
CA LYS A 120 -7.05 1.64 16.39
C LYS A 120 -6.66 1.18 17.79
N ARG A 121 -5.39 0.85 18.02
CA ARG A 121 -4.87 0.49 19.35
C ARG A 121 -5.06 1.60 20.37
N ALA A 122 -4.79 2.85 20.00
CA ALA A 122 -4.98 3.99 20.91
C ALA A 122 -6.45 4.22 21.27
N SER A 123 -7.37 4.07 20.31
CA SER A 123 -8.81 4.16 20.54
C SER A 123 -9.31 3.04 21.45
N ILE A 124 -8.91 1.79 21.20
CA ILE A 124 -9.24 0.65 22.07
C ILE A 124 -8.68 0.87 23.48
N ALA A 125 -7.43 1.31 23.61
CA ALA A 125 -6.83 1.58 24.92
C ALA A 125 -7.57 2.70 25.69
N HIS A 126 -8.09 3.70 24.99
CA HIS A 126 -8.92 4.74 25.61
C HIS A 126 -10.27 4.19 26.07
N ALA A 127 -10.96 3.42 25.22
CA ALA A 127 -12.23 2.78 25.59
C ALA A 127 -12.07 1.85 26.80
N LEU A 128 -10.98 1.05 26.84
CA LEU A 128 -10.67 0.19 27.98
C LEU A 128 -10.45 1.00 29.27
N ARG A 129 -9.73 2.13 29.20
CA ARG A 129 -9.56 3.01 30.37
C ARG A 129 -10.88 3.58 30.85
N GLN A 130 -11.78 3.95 29.93
CA GLN A 130 -13.09 4.47 30.30
C GLN A 130 -13.91 3.41 31.03
N VAL A 131 -14.04 2.22 30.44
CA VAL A 131 -14.76 1.09 31.05
C VAL A 131 -14.17 0.74 32.42
N GLN A 132 -12.84 0.77 32.56
CA GLN A 132 -12.20 0.52 33.84
C GLN A 132 -12.52 1.59 34.90
N SER A 133 -12.60 2.86 34.49
CA SER A 133 -13.03 3.96 35.37
C SER A 133 -14.49 3.78 35.81
N ASP A 134 -15.38 3.46 34.88
CA ASP A 134 -16.81 3.26 35.14
C ASP A 134 -17.02 2.07 36.09
N LEU A 135 -16.31 0.96 35.84
CA LEU A 135 -16.34 -0.22 36.71
C LEU A 135 -15.87 0.11 38.13
N GLN A 136 -14.82 0.93 38.27
CA GLN A 136 -14.33 1.35 39.58
C GLN A 136 -15.34 2.24 40.31
N SER A 137 -16.02 3.14 39.58
CA SER A 137 -17.09 3.96 40.13
C SER A 137 -18.24 3.09 40.64
N HIS A 138 -18.73 2.16 39.82
CA HIS A 138 -19.79 1.23 40.20
C HIS A 138 -19.41 0.37 41.41
N LYS A 139 -18.16 -0.10 41.48
CA LYS A 139 -17.65 -0.85 42.63
C LYS A 139 -17.73 -0.02 43.92
N ASN A 140 -17.32 1.25 43.87
CA ASN A 140 -17.36 2.13 45.03
C ASN A 140 -18.81 2.40 45.48
N THR A 141 -19.72 2.67 44.54
CA THR A 141 -21.15 2.84 44.84
C THR A 141 -21.73 1.60 45.51
N LEU A 142 -21.48 0.41 44.95
CA LEU A 142 -21.98 -0.84 45.52
C LEU A 142 -21.41 -1.09 46.93
N SER A 143 -20.15 -0.74 47.17
CA SER A 143 -19.55 -0.83 48.51
C SER A 143 -20.29 0.05 49.51
N HIS A 144 -20.65 1.28 49.11
CA HIS A 144 -21.40 2.20 49.96
C HIS A 144 -22.83 1.71 50.24
N ASP A 145 -23.50 1.17 49.22
CA ASP A 145 -24.85 0.62 49.38
C ASP A 145 -24.86 -0.59 50.33
N ILE A 146 -23.82 -1.44 50.26
CA ILE A 146 -23.63 -2.56 51.20
C ILE A 146 -23.48 -2.04 52.63
N GLU A 147 -22.60 -1.06 52.87
CA GLU A 147 -22.40 -0.46 54.20
C GLU A 147 -23.69 0.17 54.75
N ALA A 148 -24.47 0.84 53.90
CA ALA A 148 -25.75 1.42 54.26
C ALA A 148 -26.79 0.35 54.65
N LEU A 149 -26.83 -0.77 53.92
CA LEU A 149 -27.71 -1.90 54.22
C LEU A 149 -27.30 -2.60 55.53
N GLU A 150 -26.00 -2.78 55.77
CA GLU A 150 -25.48 -3.33 57.03
C GLU A 150 -25.86 -2.46 58.22
N THR A 151 -25.79 -1.13 58.07
CA THR A 151 -26.21 -0.17 59.10
C THR A 151 -27.69 -0.34 59.44
N LYS A 152 -28.56 -0.32 58.43
CA LYS A 152 -30.02 -0.54 58.60
C LYS A 152 -30.35 -1.89 59.23
N TYR A 153 -29.64 -2.94 58.82
CA TYR A 153 -29.80 -4.28 59.40
C TYR A 153 -29.45 -4.28 60.90
N ASN A 154 -28.34 -3.64 61.28
CA ASN A 154 -27.92 -3.56 62.68
C ASN A 154 -28.89 -2.74 63.53
N GLU A 155 -29.42 -1.64 63.01
CA GLU A 155 -30.48 -0.86 63.66
C GLU A 155 -31.73 -1.70 63.89
N LEU A 156 -32.22 -2.39 62.85
CA LEU A 156 -33.40 -3.25 62.94
C LEU A 156 -33.19 -4.39 63.93
N LYS A 157 -32.00 -5.00 63.93
CA LYS A 157 -31.60 -6.03 64.90
C LYS A 157 -31.60 -5.49 66.33
N GLY A 158 -31.15 -4.26 66.55
CA GLY A 158 -31.20 -3.57 67.83
C GLY A 158 -32.64 -3.36 68.31
N LEU A 159 -33.50 -2.81 67.46
CA LEU A 159 -34.93 -2.61 67.76
C LEU A 159 -35.63 -3.94 68.09
N TYR A 160 -35.35 -5.00 67.33
CA TYR A 160 -35.87 -6.33 67.60
C TYR A 160 -35.44 -6.85 68.98
N MET A 161 -34.19 -6.65 69.39
CA MET A 161 -33.72 -7.06 70.74
C MET A 161 -34.42 -6.27 71.84
N GLN A 162 -34.67 -4.97 71.66
CA GLN A 162 -35.40 -4.15 72.62
C GLN A 162 -36.87 -4.63 72.78
N LEU A 163 -37.56 -4.85 71.66
CA LEU A 163 -38.92 -5.43 71.64
C LEU A 163 -38.96 -6.79 72.35
N LYS A 164 -37.97 -7.65 72.11
CA LYS A 164 -37.84 -8.97 72.74
C LYS A 164 -37.61 -8.91 74.26
N ILE A 165 -36.96 -7.86 74.77
CA ILE A 165 -36.80 -7.62 76.20
C ILE A 165 -38.09 -7.09 76.81
N SER A 166 -38.74 -6.09 76.18
CA SER A 166 -39.98 -5.48 76.66
C SER A 166 -41.13 -6.52 76.75
N THR A 167 -41.26 -7.40 75.76
CA THR A 167 -42.24 -8.49 75.79
C THR A 167 -42.00 -9.51 76.91
N LYS A 168 -40.75 -9.72 77.36
CA LYS A 168 -40.44 -10.55 78.53
C LYS A 168 -40.72 -9.85 79.87
N GLN A 169 -40.72 -8.52 79.91
CA GLN A 169 -41.06 -7.76 81.13
C GLN A 169 -42.58 -7.65 81.33
N HIS A 170 -43.37 -7.65 80.24
CA HIS A 170 -44.83 -7.59 80.28
C HIS A 170 -45.55 -8.92 80.56
N THR A 171 -44.84 -10.04 80.80
CA THR A 171 -45.45 -11.28 81.30
C THR A 171 -45.64 -11.30 82.83
N LEU A 172 -45.40 -10.17 83.54
CA LEU A 172 -45.50 -10.08 85.00
C LEU A 172 -46.43 -8.94 85.50
N THR A 173 -47.33 -8.40 84.68
CA THR A 173 -48.39 -7.49 85.18
C THR A 173 -49.78 -7.94 84.75
N PRO A 174 -50.75 -8.04 85.69
CA PRO A 174 -52.11 -8.43 85.37
C PRO A 174 -52.81 -7.30 84.60
N ILE A 175 -53.65 -7.72 83.65
CA ILE A 175 -54.43 -6.90 82.74
C ILE A 175 -55.21 -5.83 83.53
N ILE A 176 -54.87 -4.55 83.32
CA ILE A 176 -55.68 -3.41 83.76
C ILE A 176 -56.78 -3.19 82.70
N SER A 177 -57.99 -2.95 83.22
CA SER A 177 -59.28 -2.89 82.54
C SER A 177 -59.36 -1.94 81.34
N HIS A 178 -60.24 -2.32 80.41
CA HIS A 178 -60.63 -1.75 79.11
C HIS A 178 -60.86 -0.21 79.03
N ASP A 179 -60.81 0.54 80.14
CA ASP A 179 -61.33 1.92 80.19
C ASP A 179 -60.28 3.03 79.93
N GLN A 180 -59.05 2.70 79.52
CA GLN A 180 -58.01 3.69 79.17
C GLN A 180 -57.64 3.74 77.68
N ILE A 181 -58.32 2.98 76.82
CA ILE A 181 -57.99 2.92 75.38
C ILE A 181 -58.57 4.11 74.59
N GLN A 182 -59.51 4.88 75.16
CA GLN A 182 -60.20 5.96 74.43
C GLN A 182 -59.42 7.29 74.36
N THR A 183 -58.34 7.49 75.11
CA THR A 183 -57.66 8.80 75.22
C THR A 183 -56.32 8.92 74.51
N LEU A 184 -55.72 7.83 74.01
CA LEU A 184 -54.45 7.90 73.26
C LEU A 184 -54.64 7.89 71.73
N THR A 185 -55.85 7.67 71.24
CA THR A 185 -56.18 7.74 69.80
C THR A 185 -56.24 9.18 69.27
N SER A 186 -56.32 10.18 70.14
CA SER A 186 -56.51 11.59 69.75
C SER A 186 -55.22 12.39 69.55
N ALA A 187 -54.07 11.87 69.99
CA ALA A 187 -52.78 12.57 69.87
C ALA A 187 -51.99 12.17 68.60
N ALA A 188 -52.33 11.04 67.95
CA ALA A 188 -51.58 10.50 66.82
C ALA A 188 -52.09 10.96 65.43
N MET A 189 -53.17 11.76 65.35
CA MET A 189 -53.77 12.15 64.06
C MET A 189 -53.59 13.63 63.65
N ASN A 190 -52.94 14.48 64.44
CA ASN A 190 -52.77 15.90 64.09
C ASN A 190 -51.29 16.31 64.02
N SER A 191 -50.51 15.72 63.09
CA SER A 191 -49.26 16.34 62.61
C SER A 191 -48.82 15.77 61.25
N LEU A 192 -49.69 15.92 60.26
CA LEU A 192 -49.37 15.83 58.83
C LEU A 192 -49.97 17.09 58.20
N ASP A 193 -49.17 18.15 58.08
CA ASP A 193 -49.20 19.14 56.97
C ASP A 193 -48.23 20.30 57.28
N THR A 194 -47.12 20.38 56.54
CA THR A 194 -46.65 21.65 55.94
C THR A 194 -45.68 21.30 54.81
N GLY A 195 -45.97 21.80 53.61
CA GLY A 195 -45.35 21.41 52.36
C GLY A 195 -43.97 22.01 52.06
N ALA A 196 -43.34 21.46 51.01
CA ALA A 196 -42.30 22.11 50.22
C ALA A 196 -42.34 21.59 48.77
N GLU A 197 -42.94 22.41 47.92
CA GLU A 197 -42.77 22.66 46.48
C GLU A 197 -42.22 21.57 45.54
N HIS A 198 -43.07 21.25 44.55
CA HIS A 198 -42.74 20.69 43.25
C HIS A 198 -41.77 21.60 42.45
N LYS A 199 -40.75 20.99 41.83
CA LYS A 199 -40.26 21.42 40.51
C LYS A 199 -40.16 20.21 39.60
N ASP A 200 -40.93 20.26 38.53
CA ASP A 200 -40.92 19.30 37.44
C ASP A 200 -39.58 19.30 36.71
N VAL A 201 -39.03 18.12 36.44
CA VAL A 201 -38.15 17.91 35.29
C VAL A 201 -38.66 16.69 34.54
N VAL A 202 -39.26 17.00 33.38
CA VAL A 202 -39.63 16.07 32.33
C VAL A 202 -38.38 15.41 31.76
N VAL A 203 -38.32 14.08 31.73
CA VAL A 203 -37.62 13.36 30.65
C VAL A 203 -38.49 12.20 30.22
N SER A 204 -38.85 12.26 28.94
CA SER A 204 -39.67 11.33 28.20
C SER A 204 -39.15 9.90 28.25
N THR A 205 -40.08 8.97 28.50
CA THR A 205 -40.07 7.64 27.92
C THR A 205 -39.99 7.73 26.40
N GLU A 206 -39.22 6.86 25.74
CA GLU A 206 -39.75 5.90 24.76
C GLU A 206 -38.72 4.79 24.46
N ASN A 207 -39.16 3.56 24.73
CA ASN A 207 -38.97 2.34 23.93
C ASN A 207 -37.57 1.73 23.72
N SER A 208 -37.39 0.41 23.68
CA SER A 208 -38.17 -0.76 24.10
C SER A 208 -37.32 -2.00 23.76
N THR A 209 -37.68 -3.13 24.36
CA THR A 209 -37.45 -4.52 23.92
C THR A 209 -36.09 -5.20 24.16
N ASN A 210 -36.02 -5.88 25.31
CA ASN A 210 -35.88 -7.33 25.50
C ASN A 210 -35.18 -8.17 24.41
N LEU A 211 -34.20 -8.99 24.82
CA LEU A 211 -34.17 -10.44 24.55
C LEU A 211 -33.11 -11.16 25.40
N THR A 212 -33.61 -11.75 26.48
CA THR A 212 -33.39 -13.11 27.03
C THR A 212 -32.00 -13.76 27.12
N SER A 213 -31.80 -14.37 28.29
CA SER A 213 -30.76 -15.30 28.71
C SER A 213 -30.80 -16.65 27.99
N ASP A 214 -29.67 -17.35 27.90
CA ASP A 214 -29.37 -18.52 28.76
C ASP A 214 -28.08 -19.26 28.33
N LYS A 215 -27.27 -19.57 29.37
CA LYS A 215 -26.49 -20.80 29.60
C LYS A 215 -25.15 -21.04 28.87
N GLU A 216 -24.11 -20.73 29.65
CA GLU A 216 -23.06 -21.64 30.16
C GLU A 216 -22.27 -22.62 29.27
N SER A 217 -20.98 -22.72 29.66
CA SER A 217 -20.02 -23.84 29.56
C SER A 217 -19.15 -23.92 28.30
N THR A 218 -17.91 -24.41 28.26
CA THR A 218 -16.84 -24.72 29.23
C THR A 218 -15.63 -25.20 28.38
N ILE A 219 -14.42 -24.67 28.61
CA ILE A 219 -13.08 -25.31 28.54
C ILE A 219 -12.55 -25.98 27.24
N LEU A 220 -11.38 -25.44 26.81
CA LEU A 220 -10.10 -26.04 26.31
C LEU A 220 -10.08 -27.24 25.34
N LYS A 221 -9.28 -27.07 24.25
CA LYS A 221 -8.12 -27.91 23.79
C LYS A 221 -7.64 -27.37 22.43
N ALA A 222 -6.40 -26.85 22.32
CA ALA A 222 -5.18 -27.58 21.90
C ALA A 222 -5.28 -28.18 20.48
N ASP A 223 -4.55 -27.63 19.50
CA ASP A 223 -3.37 -28.28 18.91
C ASP A 223 -2.90 -27.66 17.59
N GLU A 224 -1.59 -27.80 17.38
CA GLU A 224 -0.80 -27.48 16.20
C GLU A 224 -1.37 -28.08 14.90
N LYS A 225 -1.26 -27.32 13.80
CA LYS A 225 -0.53 -27.72 12.57
C LYS A 225 -0.78 -26.71 11.45
N ILE A 226 0.28 -25.96 11.13
CA ILE A 226 0.40 -25.24 9.87
C ILE A 226 0.88 -26.25 8.83
N LYS A 227 0.07 -26.53 7.80
CA LYS A 227 0.52 -26.98 6.47
C LYS A 227 -0.44 -26.46 5.39
N ASP A 228 0.18 -25.72 4.48
CA ASP A 228 -0.03 -25.69 3.02
C ASP A 228 -1.47 -25.75 2.47
N TYR A 229 -1.88 -24.71 1.73
CA TYR A 229 -2.07 -24.88 0.28
C TYR A 229 -2.33 -23.54 -0.42
N ASN A 230 -1.80 -23.47 -1.63
CA ASN A 230 -1.95 -22.44 -2.64
C ASN A 230 -3.42 -22.11 -2.95
N SER A 231 -3.69 -20.84 -3.28
CA SER A 231 -4.81 -20.53 -4.16
C SER A 231 -4.31 -19.61 -5.27
N SER A 232 -4.15 -20.24 -6.44
CA SER A 232 -4.00 -19.60 -7.74
C SER A 232 -5.00 -18.46 -7.88
N GLY A 233 -4.50 -17.27 -8.20
CA GLY A 233 -5.32 -16.17 -8.67
C GLY A 233 -5.64 -16.35 -10.15
N PRO A 234 -6.82 -15.92 -10.63
CA PRO A 234 -7.03 -15.74 -12.05
C PRO A 234 -6.38 -14.42 -12.48
N GLU A 235 -5.52 -14.56 -13.47
CA GLU A 235 -4.95 -13.51 -14.32
C GLU A 235 -6.10 -12.89 -15.13
N LEU A 236 -6.21 -11.55 -15.12
CA LEU A 236 -7.04 -10.82 -16.06
C LEU A 236 -6.32 -9.54 -16.49
N ASP A 237 -6.22 -9.44 -17.80
CA ASP A 237 -5.43 -8.52 -18.60
C ASP A 237 -5.90 -7.07 -18.51
N ILE A 238 -4.93 -6.16 -18.58
CA ILE A 238 -5.16 -4.72 -18.75
C ILE A 238 -5.07 -4.44 -20.24
N GLU A 239 -6.23 -4.32 -20.90
CA GLU A 239 -6.34 -3.59 -22.16
C GLU A 239 -6.64 -2.11 -21.90
N THR A 240 -5.89 -1.28 -22.62
CA THR A 240 -6.01 0.15 -22.78
C THR A 240 -7.16 0.51 -23.72
N ASP A 241 -7.97 1.53 -23.42
CA ASP A 241 -8.05 2.82 -24.14
C ASP A 241 -9.35 3.61 -23.82
N ALA A 242 -9.26 4.92 -24.05
CA ALA A 242 -10.31 5.88 -24.41
C ALA A 242 -11.27 6.45 -23.33
N SER A 243 -11.08 7.77 -23.14
CA SER A 243 -12.12 8.81 -23.18
C SER A 243 -13.25 8.80 -22.14
N VAL A 244 -13.07 9.60 -21.09
CA VAL A 244 -14.19 10.29 -20.43
C VAL A 244 -13.84 11.77 -20.33
N GLU A 245 -14.29 12.53 -21.32
CA GLU A 245 -14.41 13.99 -21.22
C GLU A 245 -15.59 14.30 -20.27
N CYS A 246 -15.33 15.11 -19.26
CA CYS A 246 -16.39 15.69 -18.42
C CYS A 246 -16.34 17.21 -18.64
N GLU A 247 -17.12 17.68 -19.61
CA GLU A 247 -17.42 19.08 -19.83
C GLU A 247 -18.37 19.57 -18.72
N THR A 248 -17.90 20.49 -17.89
CA THR A 248 -18.42 21.87 -17.76
C THR A 248 -18.09 22.48 -16.40
N CYS A 249 -17.07 23.34 -16.41
CA CYS A 249 -17.15 24.67 -15.79
C CYS A 249 -16.05 25.54 -16.41
N LYS A 250 -16.38 26.15 -17.55
CA LYS A 250 -15.63 27.29 -18.10
C LYS A 250 -16.09 28.54 -17.34
N GLU A 251 -15.14 29.25 -16.74
CA GLU A 251 -14.86 30.65 -17.08
C GLU A 251 -13.63 31.15 -16.31
N ASP A 252 -12.71 31.70 -17.10
CA ASP A 252 -11.68 32.70 -16.79
C ASP A 252 -10.55 32.37 -15.83
N ILE A 253 -9.52 31.66 -16.34
CA ILE A 253 -8.16 32.24 -16.40
C ILE A 253 -7.51 31.86 -17.73
N GLN A 254 -7.50 32.84 -18.63
CA GLN A 254 -6.50 33.14 -19.64
C GLN A 254 -5.13 32.45 -19.43
N ASN A 255 -4.94 31.27 -20.03
CA ASN A 255 -3.80 30.97 -20.90
C ASN A 255 -3.89 29.52 -21.39
N LYS A 256 -3.61 29.35 -22.67
CA LYS A 256 -3.65 28.12 -23.48
C LYS A 256 -2.55 27.14 -23.08
N CYS A 257 -2.42 26.85 -21.80
CA CYS A 257 -1.34 26.05 -21.27
C CYS A 257 -1.82 24.62 -21.03
N LYS A 258 -1.16 23.64 -21.67
CA LYS A 258 -1.50 22.23 -21.50
C LYS A 258 -0.84 21.70 -20.23
N VAL A 259 -1.54 20.78 -19.54
CA VAL A 259 -0.96 20.07 -18.40
C VAL A 259 0.12 19.11 -18.93
N VAL A 260 1.38 19.38 -18.57
CA VAL A 260 2.53 18.51 -18.88
C VAL A 260 2.56 17.32 -17.92
N LYS A 261 2.34 17.58 -16.63
CA LYS A 261 2.37 16.54 -15.59
C LYS A 261 1.59 16.95 -14.35
N GLN A 262 0.98 15.98 -13.70
CA GLN A 262 0.29 16.18 -12.43
C GLN A 262 0.58 15.04 -11.46
N GLY A 263 0.55 15.33 -10.16
CA GLY A 263 0.80 14.32 -9.14
C GLY A 263 1.04 14.88 -7.75
N TYR A 264 1.25 14.00 -6.79
CA TYR A 264 1.57 14.42 -5.43
C TYR A 264 3.06 14.56 -5.21
N LEU A 265 3.48 15.71 -4.67
CA LEU A 265 4.86 15.95 -4.21
C LEU A 265 4.85 16.49 -2.78
N GLU A 266 6.03 16.50 -2.14
CA GLU A 266 6.22 17.11 -0.83
C GLU A 266 6.82 18.50 -0.97
N LYS A 267 6.16 19.50 -0.37
CA LYS A 267 6.63 20.87 -0.34
C LYS A 267 7.09 21.22 1.06
N GLN A 268 8.28 21.82 1.17
CA GLN A 268 8.72 22.42 2.43
C GLN A 268 7.93 23.71 2.71
N GLY A 269 7.41 23.83 3.93
CA GLY A 269 6.77 25.06 4.41
C GLY A 269 7.79 26.17 4.63
N HIS A 270 7.40 27.40 4.26
CA HIS A 270 8.26 28.59 4.38
C HIS A 270 8.38 29.07 5.83
N LYS A 271 7.27 29.12 6.58
CA LYS A 271 7.25 29.56 7.99
C LYS A 271 7.70 28.49 8.97
N PHE A 272 7.28 27.25 8.72
CA PHE A 272 7.71 26.08 9.48
C PHE A 272 8.29 25.12 8.46
N ARG A 273 9.57 24.76 8.61
CA ARG A 273 10.35 23.84 7.76
C ARG A 273 9.83 22.39 7.81
N THR A 274 8.52 22.24 7.67
CA THR A 274 7.76 21.00 7.70
C THR A 274 7.42 20.61 6.26
N TRP A 275 7.54 19.33 5.95
CA TRP A 275 7.19 18.80 4.64
C TRP A 275 5.70 18.47 4.61
N ARG A 276 5.00 18.98 3.60
CA ARG A 276 3.56 18.78 3.40
C ARG A 276 3.29 18.25 2.01
N LYS A 277 2.60 17.11 1.94
CA LYS A 277 2.10 16.53 0.69
C LYS A 277 1.07 17.47 0.06
N ARG A 278 1.25 17.80 -1.22
CA ARG A 278 0.37 18.65 -2.04
C ARG A 278 0.20 18.06 -3.43
N PHE A 279 -0.93 18.36 -4.07
CA PHE A 279 -1.19 17.93 -5.44
C PHE A 279 -0.74 19.03 -6.40
N PHE A 280 0.23 18.73 -7.24
CA PHE A 280 0.87 19.65 -8.16
C PHE A 280 0.39 19.43 -9.58
N ILE A 281 0.28 20.51 -10.33
CA ILE A 281 -0.03 20.53 -11.75
C ILE A 281 1.03 21.42 -12.41
N LEU A 282 1.83 20.82 -13.29
CA LEU A 282 2.82 21.51 -14.12
C LEU A 282 2.20 21.77 -15.50
N MET A 283 2.19 23.03 -15.89
CA MET A 283 1.75 23.51 -17.18
C MET A 283 2.95 23.70 -18.13
N ASP A 284 2.70 23.73 -19.43
CA ASP A 284 3.71 23.84 -20.50
C ASP A 284 4.38 25.23 -20.59
N ASP A 285 3.76 26.26 -20.05
CA ASP A 285 4.34 27.60 -19.84
C ASP A 285 5.37 27.65 -18.68
N GLY A 286 5.60 26.52 -18.00
CA GLY A 286 6.49 26.43 -16.83
C GLY A 286 5.83 26.83 -15.52
N SER A 287 4.52 27.10 -15.49
CA SER A 287 3.76 27.33 -14.25
C SER A 287 3.51 26.01 -13.50
N LEU A 288 3.94 25.96 -12.24
CA LEU A 288 3.69 24.88 -11.30
C LEU A 288 2.70 25.33 -10.21
N ILE A 289 1.47 24.86 -10.29
CA ILE A 289 0.37 25.19 -9.36
C ILE A 289 0.17 24.03 -8.39
N TYR A 290 -0.12 24.33 -7.11
CA TYR A 290 -0.38 23.29 -6.11
C TYR A 290 -1.62 23.49 -5.25
N HIS A 291 -2.26 22.36 -4.95
CA HIS A 291 -3.56 22.23 -4.28
C HIS A 291 -3.48 21.30 -3.08
N HIS A 292 -4.53 21.28 -2.25
CA HIS A 292 -4.57 20.38 -1.10
C HIS A 292 -4.72 18.92 -1.53
N ASN A 293 -5.58 18.66 -2.52
CA ASN A 293 -5.86 17.36 -3.09
C ASN A 293 -6.30 17.51 -4.56
N HIS A 294 -6.44 16.37 -5.26
CA HIS A 294 -6.86 16.32 -6.67
C HIS A 294 -8.37 16.55 -6.88
N LYS A 295 -9.18 16.62 -5.82
CA LYS A 295 -10.65 16.73 -5.90
C LYS A 295 -11.13 18.18 -5.90
N ARG A 296 -10.29 19.12 -5.49
CA ARG A 296 -10.61 20.55 -5.36
C ARG A 296 -9.46 21.38 -5.95
N LEU A 297 -9.49 21.50 -7.28
CA LEU A 297 -8.53 22.26 -8.07
C LEU A 297 -8.92 23.75 -8.19
N ASP A 298 -10.13 24.11 -7.78
CA ASP A 298 -10.63 25.46 -7.65
C ASP A 298 -9.83 26.29 -6.63
N ARG A 299 -9.37 25.66 -5.55
CA ARG A 299 -8.66 26.34 -4.46
C ARG A 299 -7.14 26.15 -4.55
N VAL A 300 -6.50 27.00 -5.35
CA VAL A 300 -5.04 27.09 -5.45
C VAL A 300 -4.43 27.49 -4.11
N ILE A 301 -3.44 26.73 -3.63
CA ILE A 301 -2.66 27.06 -2.43
C ILE A 301 -1.48 27.95 -2.80
N GLY A 302 -0.91 27.76 -3.98
CA GLY A 302 0.08 28.67 -4.54
C GLY A 302 0.57 28.22 -5.91
N GLN A 303 1.37 29.07 -6.51
CA GLN A 303 1.97 28.90 -7.83
C GLN A 303 3.46 29.25 -7.76
N LEU A 304 4.26 28.54 -8.54
CA LEU A 304 5.67 28.80 -8.79
C LEU A 304 5.89 28.81 -10.30
N ASN A 305 6.69 29.73 -10.82
CA ASN A 305 7.16 29.64 -12.19
C ASN A 305 8.54 28.97 -12.20
N ILE A 306 8.65 27.84 -12.90
CA ILE A 306 9.89 27.06 -13.02
C ILE A 306 10.65 27.41 -14.31
N ALA A 307 10.03 28.13 -15.24
CA ALA A 307 10.75 28.68 -16.39
C ALA A 307 11.79 29.68 -15.87
N SER A 308 13.06 29.29 -15.94
CA SER A 308 14.17 30.19 -15.67
C SER A 308 14.11 31.33 -16.68
N ARG A 309 14.02 32.57 -16.20
CA ARG A 309 14.47 33.71 -17.00
C ARG A 309 15.97 33.48 -17.22
N CYS A 310 16.36 33.15 -18.45
CA CYS A 310 17.73 33.37 -18.90
C CYS A 310 18.08 34.85 -18.79
#